data_AF-F0RFV4-F1
#
_entry.id   AF-F0RFV4-F1
#
_cell.length_a   1.000
_cell.length_b   1.000
_cell.length_c   1.000
_cell.angle_alpha   90.00
_cell.angle_beta   90.00
_cell.angle_gamma   90.00
#
_symmetry.space_group_name_H-M   'P 1'
#
loop_
_entity.id
_entity.type
_entity.pdbx_description
1 polymer ?
#
loop_
_entity_poly.entity_id
_entity_poly.type
_entity_poly.pdbx_seq_one_letter_code
_entity_poly.pdbx_strand_id
1 'polypeptide(L)'
;MKQVLIVCLLLISSFCFSQANKLQKNLIPTKVDSIQFSIWHIQTKETSNPGTKVKEYKKELGYTVLDKKDQHTFIKKLQSPESYNSSRALLHHYNLVFLIYHNGKIVGKVHISSITGNIDVENVQNQNNYKSSVSKQMGKYLIGLLKKYKLLKLVDEVNLKGLST
;
A
#
# COMPACT_ATOMS: atom_id res chain seq x y z
N MET A 1 -46.33 5.37 -9.84
CA MET A 1 -45.35 6.23 -9.10
C MET A 1 -44.35 5.45 -8.26
N LYS A 2 -44.74 4.39 -7.52
CA LYS A 2 -43.80 3.57 -6.70
C LYS A 2 -42.68 2.88 -7.50
N GLN A 3 -42.96 2.39 -8.72
CA GLN A 3 -41.97 1.70 -9.57
C GLN A 3 -40.87 2.64 -10.11
N VAL A 4 -41.20 3.90 -10.40
CA VAL A 4 -40.23 4.90 -10.88
C VAL A 4 -39.21 5.25 -9.79
N LEU A 5 -39.65 5.29 -8.53
CA LEU A 5 -38.78 5.58 -7.40
C LEU A 5 -37.74 4.48 -7.17
N ILE A 6 -38.13 3.21 -7.32
CA ILE A 6 -37.25 2.04 -7.18
C ILE A 6 -36.20 2.03 -8.29
N VAL A 7 -36.60 2.32 -9.54
CA VAL A 7 -35.67 2.40 -10.68
C VAL A 7 -34.68 3.54 -10.49
N CYS A 8 -35.12 4.72 -10.01
CA CYS A 8 -34.21 5.81 -9.66
C CYS A 8 -33.24 5.44 -8.53
N LEU A 9 -33.69 4.77 -7.46
CA LEU A 9 -32.81 4.30 -6.38
C LEU A 9 -31.76 3.27 -6.87
N LEU A 10 -32.14 2.36 -7.77
CA LEU A 10 -31.24 1.38 -8.37
C LEU A 10 -30.21 2.05 -9.30
N LEU A 11 -30.61 3.08 -10.04
CA LEU A 11 -29.71 3.84 -10.90
C LEU A 11 -28.72 4.69 -10.07
N ILE A 12 -29.19 5.38 -9.02
CA ILE A 12 -28.32 6.19 -8.16
C ILE A 12 -27.28 5.32 -7.44
N SER A 13 -27.67 4.13 -6.97
CA SER A 13 -26.71 3.20 -6.34
C SER A 13 -25.65 2.71 -7.35
N SER A 14 -26.03 2.36 -8.58
CA SER A 14 -25.08 1.91 -9.62
C SER A 14 -24.12 3.02 -10.10
N PHE A 15 -24.54 4.29 -10.13
CA PHE A 15 -23.62 5.42 -10.39
C PHE A 15 -22.61 5.66 -9.25
N CYS A 16 -23.01 5.44 -7.99
CA CYS A 16 -22.13 5.60 -6.83
C CYS A 16 -21.00 4.54 -6.80
N PHE A 17 -21.31 3.29 -7.18
CA PHE A 17 -20.31 2.20 -7.22
C PHE A 17 -19.29 2.30 -8.37
N SER A 18 -19.64 2.99 -9.47
CA SER A 18 -18.79 3.11 -10.66
C SER A 18 -17.62 4.09 -10.48
N GLN A 19 -17.81 5.17 -9.71
CA GLN A 19 -16.78 6.20 -9.53
C GLN A 19 -15.75 5.84 -8.44
N ALA A 20 -16.16 5.13 -7.38
CA ALA A 20 -15.25 4.74 -6.30
C ALA A 20 -14.22 3.66 -6.71
N ASN A 21 -14.57 2.79 -7.67
CA ASN A 21 -13.75 1.63 -8.03
C ASN A 21 -12.79 1.85 -9.22
N LYS A 22 -13.09 2.79 -10.13
CA LYS A 22 -12.32 2.94 -11.38
C LYS A 22 -10.91 3.51 -11.18
N LEU A 23 -10.71 4.37 -10.19
CA LEU A 23 -9.39 4.94 -9.90
C LEU A 23 -8.39 3.85 -9.52
N GLN A 24 -8.72 2.98 -8.56
CA GLN A 24 -7.80 1.95 -8.03
C GLN A 24 -7.42 0.87 -9.06
N LYS A 25 -8.33 0.48 -9.97
CA LYS A 25 -8.06 -0.56 -10.97
C LYS A 25 -7.01 -0.17 -12.02
N ASN A 26 -6.93 1.13 -12.35
CA ASN A 26 -5.98 1.64 -13.35
C ASN A 26 -4.60 1.99 -12.75
N LEU A 27 -4.48 2.00 -11.41
CA LEU A 27 -3.23 2.27 -10.71
C LEU A 27 -2.37 1.00 -10.57
N ILE A 28 -2.97 -0.16 -10.32
CA ILE A 28 -2.21 -1.39 -10.10
C ILE A 28 -1.81 -2.04 -11.43
N PRO A 29 -0.51 -2.32 -11.67
CA PRO A 29 -0.06 -2.98 -12.89
C PRO A 29 -0.78 -4.32 -13.12
N THR A 30 -1.27 -4.54 -14.34
CA THR A 30 -1.97 -5.79 -14.71
C THR A 30 -1.02 -6.94 -15.03
N LYS A 31 0.21 -6.63 -15.45
CA LYS A 31 1.26 -7.61 -15.74
C LYS A 31 2.33 -7.53 -14.65
N VAL A 32 2.62 -8.67 -14.03
CA VAL A 32 3.56 -8.80 -12.92
C VAL A 32 4.35 -10.08 -13.06
N ASP A 33 5.67 -9.96 -13.13
CA ASP A 33 6.58 -11.10 -13.23
C ASP A 33 7.15 -11.44 -11.85
N SER A 34 7.45 -10.43 -11.03
CA SER A 34 7.91 -10.61 -9.67
C SER A 34 7.58 -9.40 -8.81
N ILE A 35 7.58 -9.62 -7.49
CA ILE A 35 7.43 -8.56 -6.49
C ILE A 35 8.54 -8.73 -5.46
N GLN A 36 9.41 -7.74 -5.35
CA GLN A 36 10.37 -7.64 -4.25
C GLN A 36 9.69 -6.98 -3.07
N PHE A 37 9.76 -7.59 -1.89
CA PHE A 37 9.33 -7.02 -0.63
C PHE A 37 10.55 -6.69 0.22
N SER A 38 10.68 -5.44 0.64
CA SER A 38 11.86 -4.92 1.32
C SER A 38 11.46 -4.03 2.51
N ILE A 39 12.37 -3.95 3.49
CA ILE A 39 12.22 -3.10 4.67
C ILE A 39 13.20 -1.95 4.56
N TRP A 40 12.68 -0.72 4.60
CA TRP A 40 13.47 0.48 4.44
C TRP A 40 13.41 1.32 5.71
N HIS A 41 14.58 1.68 6.23
CA HIS A 41 14.72 2.72 7.24
C HIS A 41 14.87 4.06 6.53
N ILE A 42 13.85 4.91 6.67
CA ILE A 42 13.78 6.21 6.01
C ILE A 42 13.72 7.30 7.07
N GLN A 43 14.69 8.21 6.99
CA GLN A 43 14.72 9.42 7.80
C GLN A 43 14.68 10.64 6.88
N THR A 44 13.70 11.49 7.11
CA THR A 44 13.48 12.76 6.41
C THR A 44 13.51 13.92 7.40
N LYS A 45 13.61 15.16 6.90
CA LYS A 45 13.49 16.37 7.73
C LYS A 45 12.16 16.42 8.49
N GLU A 46 11.09 15.92 7.89
CA GLU A 46 9.74 15.87 8.48
C GLU A 46 9.65 14.92 9.67
N THR A 47 10.51 13.89 9.70
CA THR A 47 10.63 12.95 10.83
C THR A 47 11.62 13.39 11.90
N SER A 48 12.24 14.55 11.74
CA SER A 48 13.29 15.04 12.64
C SER A 48 12.74 16.06 13.62
N ASN A 49 13.26 16.08 14.85
CA ASN A 49 12.88 17.11 15.82
C ASN A 49 13.27 18.51 15.31
N PRO A 50 12.44 19.54 15.53
CA PRO A 50 12.77 20.91 15.16
C PRO A 50 14.15 21.32 15.69
N GLY A 51 14.97 21.95 14.83
CA GLY A 51 16.34 22.39 15.18
C GLY A 51 17.43 21.33 15.01
N THR A 52 17.08 20.08 14.69
CA THR A 52 18.07 19.00 14.50
C THR A 52 18.58 19.00 13.07
N LYS A 53 19.90 19.17 12.87
CA LYS A 53 20.55 18.99 11.55
C LYS A 53 20.72 17.49 11.26
N VAL A 54 19.63 16.79 10.99
CA VAL A 54 19.71 15.37 10.59
C VAL A 54 19.91 15.25 9.09
N LYS A 55 20.89 14.43 8.69
CA LYS A 55 21.09 14.06 7.30
C LYS A 55 19.99 13.08 6.91
N GLU A 56 19.18 13.44 5.91
CA GLU A 56 18.17 12.55 5.36
C GLU A 56 18.83 11.30 4.77
N TYR A 57 18.23 10.14 5.00
CA TYR A 57 18.70 8.90 4.38
C TYR A 57 17.56 7.92 4.11
N LYS A 58 17.84 7.02 3.18
CA LYS A 58 17.04 5.85 2.86
C LYS A 58 17.98 4.66 2.85
N LYS A 59 17.77 3.71 3.75
CA LYS A 59 18.59 2.51 3.87
C LYS A 59 17.71 1.28 3.82
N GLU A 60 17.93 0.42 2.84
CA GLU A 60 17.32 -0.91 2.81
C GLU A 60 17.99 -1.77 3.90
N LEU A 61 17.17 -2.37 4.77
CA LEU A 61 17.62 -3.25 5.85
C LEU A 61 17.65 -4.72 5.40
N GLY A 62 16.82 -5.06 4.42
CA GLY A 62 16.76 -6.39 3.83
C GLY A 62 15.55 -6.53 2.91
N TYR A 63 15.60 -7.56 2.06
CA TYR A 63 14.55 -7.84 1.08
C TYR A 63 14.34 -9.34 0.89
N THR A 64 13.23 -9.66 0.24
CA THR A 64 12.89 -10.98 -0.27
C THR A 64 12.12 -10.82 -1.58
N VAL A 65 11.99 -11.90 -2.34
CA VAL A 65 11.07 -11.97 -3.48
C VAL A 65 9.87 -12.81 -3.06
N LEU A 66 8.67 -12.28 -3.25
CA LEU A 66 7.44 -12.99 -2.91
C LEU A 66 7.28 -14.23 -3.81
N ASP A 67 6.78 -15.33 -3.26
CA ASP A 67 6.35 -16.47 -4.07
C ASP A 67 5.15 -16.11 -4.96
N LYS A 68 4.87 -16.91 -5.99
CA LYS A 68 3.80 -16.60 -6.96
C LYS A 68 2.40 -16.49 -6.32
N LYS A 69 2.13 -17.25 -5.27
CA LYS A 69 0.83 -17.22 -4.56
C LYS A 69 0.68 -15.92 -3.79
N ASP A 70 1.73 -15.48 -3.11
CA ASP A 70 1.75 -14.23 -2.36
C ASP A 70 1.78 -13.02 -3.29
N GLN A 71 2.48 -13.08 -4.42
CA GLN A 71 2.41 -12.06 -5.48
C GLN A 71 0.96 -11.84 -5.91
N HIS A 72 0.26 -12.92 -6.29
CA HIS A 72 -1.15 -12.85 -6.70
C HIS A 72 -2.05 -12.30 -5.59
N THR A 73 -1.87 -12.78 -4.36
CA THR A 73 -2.65 -12.34 -3.20
C THR A 73 -2.42 -10.86 -2.89
N PHE A 74 -1.18 -10.39 -2.98
CA PHE A 74 -0.81 -9.00 -2.76
C PHE A 74 -1.48 -8.07 -3.77
N ILE A 75 -1.37 -8.39 -5.07
CA ILE A 75 -2.02 -7.62 -6.14
C ILE A 75 -3.54 -7.59 -5.95
N LYS A 76 -4.16 -8.73 -5.64
CA LYS A 76 -5.60 -8.80 -5.39
C LYS A 76 -6.02 -7.92 -4.20
N LYS A 77 -5.22 -7.91 -3.12
CA LYS A 77 -5.47 -7.05 -1.96
C LYS A 77 -5.32 -5.57 -2.32
N LEU A 78 -4.30 -5.18 -3.07
CA LEU A 78 -4.15 -3.78 -3.52
C LEU A 78 -5.30 -3.29 -4.41
N GLN A 79 -5.91 -4.17 -5.17
CA GLN A 79 -7.07 -3.85 -6.01
C GLN A 79 -8.40 -3.83 -5.22
N SER A 80 -8.41 -4.31 -3.98
CA SER A 80 -9.62 -4.35 -3.16
C SER A 80 -9.81 -3.04 -2.39
N PRO A 81 -10.96 -2.35 -2.53
CA PRO A 81 -11.25 -1.13 -1.76
C PRO A 81 -11.20 -1.36 -0.24
N GLU A 82 -11.59 -2.54 0.23
CA GLU A 82 -11.60 -2.94 1.64
C GLU A 82 -10.20 -2.99 2.28
N SER A 83 -9.14 -2.97 1.46
CA SER A 83 -7.76 -2.89 1.95
C SER A 83 -7.36 -1.49 2.41
N TYR A 84 -8.22 -0.49 2.20
CA TYR A 84 -7.93 0.92 2.46
C TYR A 84 -8.98 1.53 3.40
N ASN A 85 -8.58 2.53 4.19
CA ASN A 85 -9.52 3.41 4.87
C ASN A 85 -9.69 4.71 4.08
N SER A 86 -10.83 5.38 4.24
CA SER A 86 -11.23 6.60 3.50
C SER A 86 -10.47 7.87 3.89
N SER A 87 -9.22 7.79 4.35
CA SER A 87 -8.44 8.93 4.83
C SER A 87 -7.24 9.23 3.95
N ARG A 88 -6.97 10.53 3.76
CA ARG A 88 -5.74 11.04 3.12
C ARG A 88 -4.67 11.11 4.20
N ALA A 89 -3.51 10.50 3.97
CA ALA A 89 -2.51 10.38 5.03
C ALA A 89 -1.08 10.60 4.51
N LEU A 90 -0.26 11.26 5.31
CA LEU A 90 1.14 11.63 5.00
C LEU A 90 2.10 10.47 5.36
N LEU A 91 3.06 10.14 4.50
CA LEU A 91 3.93 8.95 4.64
C LEU A 91 5.16 9.22 5.50
N HIS A 92 5.25 8.67 6.72
CA HIS A 92 6.47 8.80 7.52
C HIS A 92 6.77 7.51 8.31
N HIS A 93 8.06 7.24 8.55
CA HIS A 93 8.67 6.10 9.30
C HIS A 93 9.10 4.87 8.46
N TYR A 94 9.55 3.79 9.15
CA TYR A 94 9.97 2.54 8.52
C TYR A 94 8.94 2.09 7.49
N ASN A 95 9.40 1.88 6.26
CA ASN A 95 8.52 1.54 5.16
C ASN A 95 8.68 0.07 4.77
N LEU A 96 7.53 -0.59 4.66
CA LEU A 96 7.37 -1.80 3.89
C LEU A 96 7.30 -1.37 2.42
N VAL A 97 8.33 -1.70 1.65
CA VAL A 97 8.47 -1.29 0.26
C VAL A 97 8.30 -2.51 -0.64
N PHE A 98 7.30 -2.45 -1.53
CA PHE A 98 7.07 -3.46 -2.56
C PHE A 98 7.40 -2.88 -3.93
N LEU A 99 8.35 -3.49 -4.63
CA LEU A 99 8.70 -3.15 -6.00
C LEU A 99 8.12 -4.21 -6.94
N ILE A 100 7.25 -3.79 -7.85
CA ILE A 100 6.54 -4.66 -8.79
C ILE A 100 7.27 -4.60 -10.12
N TYR A 101 7.71 -5.75 -10.63
CA TYR A 101 8.47 -5.85 -11.87
C TYR A 101 7.67 -6.48 -13.00
N HIS A 102 7.87 -5.98 -14.22
CA HIS A 102 7.48 -6.63 -15.47
C HIS A 102 8.55 -6.39 -16.53
N ASN A 103 8.95 -7.44 -17.26
CA ASN A 103 10.05 -7.49 -18.22
C ASN A 103 11.35 -6.86 -17.67
N GLY A 104 11.69 -7.19 -16.41
CA GLY A 104 12.88 -6.70 -15.72
C GLY A 104 12.84 -5.21 -15.31
N LYS A 105 11.73 -4.51 -15.52
CA LYS A 105 11.56 -3.09 -15.17
C LYS A 105 10.56 -2.93 -14.03
N ILE A 106 10.79 -1.94 -13.16
CA ILE A 106 9.83 -1.56 -12.12
C ILE A 106 8.63 -0.89 -12.80
N VAL A 107 7.45 -1.48 -12.66
CA VAL A 107 6.18 -0.97 -13.19
C VAL A 107 5.28 -0.41 -12.10
N GLY A 108 5.52 -0.76 -10.84
CA GLY A 108 4.80 -0.21 -9.70
C GLY A 108 5.65 -0.19 -8.43
N LYS A 109 5.37 0.76 -7.55
CA LYS A 109 5.97 0.87 -6.22
C LYS A 109 4.87 1.05 -5.19
N VAL A 110 4.97 0.32 -4.09
CA VAL A 110 4.05 0.47 -2.96
C VAL A 110 4.87 0.71 -1.71
N HIS A 111 4.64 1.85 -1.06
CA HIS A 111 5.26 2.20 0.21
C HIS A 111 4.19 2.16 1.29
N ILE A 112 4.43 1.42 2.36
CA ILE A 112 3.53 1.35 3.51
C ILE A 112 4.30 1.68 4.77
N SER A 113 3.90 2.74 5.48
CA SER A 113 4.47 3.05 6.79
C SER A 113 4.03 2.02 7.81
N SER A 114 5.00 1.42 8.49
CA SER A 114 4.72 0.45 9.56
C SER A 114 4.09 1.12 10.80
N ILE A 115 4.40 2.39 11.04
CA ILE A 115 3.97 3.13 12.23
C ILE A 115 2.58 3.74 12.05
N THR A 116 2.28 4.30 10.88
CA THR A 116 1.00 4.97 10.64
C THR A 116 0.02 4.13 9.82
N GLY A 117 0.49 3.10 9.11
CA GLY A 117 -0.33 2.33 8.19
C GLY A 117 -0.57 3.07 6.86
N ASN A 118 0.07 4.22 6.64
CA ASN A 118 -0.17 5.00 5.44
C ASN A 118 0.44 4.30 4.23
N ILE A 119 -0.30 4.26 3.13
CA ILE A 119 0.07 3.58 1.90
C ILE A 119 0.11 4.57 0.74
N ASP A 120 1.17 4.48 -0.06
CA ASP A 120 1.32 5.17 -1.34
C ASP A 120 1.60 4.14 -2.43
N VAL A 121 0.74 4.13 -3.43
CA VAL A 121 0.83 3.24 -4.59
C VAL A 121 1.12 4.09 -5.81
N GLU A 122 2.30 3.92 -6.36
CA GLU A 122 2.77 4.59 -7.58
C GLU A 122 2.74 3.61 -8.74
N ASN A 123 2.09 4.00 -9.84
CA ASN A 123 2.26 3.36 -11.13
C ASN A 123 3.37 4.09 -11.89
N VAL A 124 4.52 3.43 -12.03
CA VAL A 124 5.72 4.05 -12.62
C VAL A 124 5.53 4.34 -14.11
N GLN A 125 4.65 3.61 -14.80
CA GLN A 125 4.45 3.74 -16.24
C GLN A 125 3.69 5.01 -16.63
N ASN A 126 2.76 5.47 -15.79
CA ASN A 126 1.92 6.63 -16.05
C ASN A 126 2.06 7.74 -15.00
N GLN A 127 2.98 7.60 -14.03
CA GLN A 127 3.26 8.54 -12.95
C GLN A 127 2.04 8.87 -12.06
N ASN A 128 0.98 8.07 -12.12
CA ASN A 128 -0.15 8.23 -11.24
C ASN A 128 0.18 7.64 -9.87
N ASN A 129 -0.23 8.34 -8.81
CA ASN A 129 -0.11 7.87 -7.45
C ASN A 129 -1.45 7.85 -6.73
N TYR A 130 -1.53 7.02 -5.69
CA TYR A 130 -2.69 6.93 -4.82
C TYR A 130 -2.23 6.79 -3.38
N LYS A 131 -2.68 7.73 -2.56
CA LYS A 131 -2.32 7.82 -1.15
C LYS A 131 -3.54 7.59 -0.27
N SER A 132 -3.40 6.71 0.71
CA SER A 132 -4.45 6.33 1.65
C SER A 132 -3.83 5.78 2.95
N SER A 133 -4.61 5.10 3.78
CA SER A 133 -4.14 4.25 4.88
C SER A 133 -4.66 2.83 4.71
N VAL A 134 -3.89 1.84 5.17
CA VAL A 134 -4.27 0.42 5.10
C VAL A 134 -5.35 0.11 6.14
N SER A 135 -6.29 -0.75 5.76
CA SER A 135 -7.26 -1.29 6.71
C SER A 135 -6.61 -2.30 7.66
N LYS A 136 -7.24 -2.55 8.80
CA LYS A 136 -6.79 -3.54 9.79
C LYS A 136 -6.59 -4.94 9.18
N GLN A 137 -7.44 -5.32 8.21
CA GLN A 137 -7.31 -6.61 7.54
C GLN A 137 -6.06 -6.67 6.64
N MET A 138 -5.77 -5.58 5.93
CA MET A 138 -4.55 -5.45 5.14
C MET A 138 -3.32 -5.44 6.05
N GLY A 139 -3.37 -4.71 7.17
CA GLY A 139 -2.30 -4.69 8.18
C GLY A 139 -1.98 -6.06 8.76
N LYS A 140 -2.99 -6.85 9.18
CA LYS A 140 -2.81 -8.25 9.62
C LYS A 140 -2.12 -9.12 8.57
N TYR A 141 -2.51 -8.96 7.30
CA TYR A 141 -1.89 -9.67 6.19
C TYR A 141 -0.42 -9.28 6.01
N LEU A 142 -0.09 -7.99 6.08
CA LEU A 142 1.29 -7.49 5.98
C LEU A 142 2.18 -8.01 7.11
N ILE A 143 1.66 -8.08 8.34
CA ILE A 143 2.36 -8.71 9.48
C ILE A 143 2.58 -10.20 9.22
N GLY A 144 1.60 -10.89 8.63
CA GLY A 144 1.72 -12.28 8.19
C GLY A 144 2.85 -12.48 7.18
N LEU A 145 2.96 -11.59 6.18
CA LEU A 145 4.07 -11.60 5.21
C LEU A 145 5.43 -11.37 5.90
N LEU A 146 5.52 -10.37 6.78
CA LEU A 146 6.75 -10.07 7.54
C LEU A 146 7.26 -11.30 8.31
N LYS A 147 6.34 -12.04 8.95
CA LYS A 147 6.64 -13.29 9.67
C LYS A 147 7.07 -14.40 8.71
N LYS A 148 6.29 -14.66 7.66
CA LYS A 148 6.55 -15.73 6.67
C LYS A 148 7.94 -15.59 6.05
N TYR A 149 8.33 -14.37 5.68
CA TYR A 149 9.62 -14.11 5.04
C TYR A 149 10.75 -13.74 6.00
N LYS A 150 10.53 -13.90 7.33
CA LYS A 150 11.54 -13.60 8.36
C LYS A 150 12.10 -12.17 8.30
N LEU A 151 11.31 -11.22 7.79
CA LEU A 151 11.65 -9.79 7.73
C LEU A 151 11.25 -9.06 9.00
N LEU A 152 10.38 -9.65 9.83
CA LEU A 152 9.96 -9.08 11.11
C LEU A 152 11.14 -8.72 12.03
N LYS A 153 12.23 -9.50 12.01
CA LYS A 153 13.45 -9.24 12.79
C LYS A 153 14.16 -7.92 12.44
N LEU A 154 13.79 -7.29 11.33
CA LEU A 154 14.37 -6.03 10.84
C LEU A 154 13.53 -4.82 11.25
N VAL A 155 12.40 -5.02 11.95
CA VAL A 155 11.47 -3.97 12.37
C VAL A 155 11.14 -4.19 13.84
N ASP A 156 11.30 -3.17 14.68
CA ASP A 156 10.87 -3.28 16.08
C ASP A 156 9.35 -3.43 16.15
N GLU A 157 8.84 -4.33 17.00
CA GLU A 157 7.40 -4.60 17.09
C GLU A 157 6.57 -3.35 17.45
N VAL A 158 7.14 -2.46 18.27
CA VAL A 158 6.55 -1.16 18.62
C VAL A 158 6.29 -0.28 17.39
N ASN A 159 7.04 -0.50 16.31
CA ASN A 159 6.94 0.24 15.06
C ASN A 159 5.94 -0.39 14.07
N LEU A 160 5.15 -1.40 14.47
CA LEU A 160 4.08 -2.01 13.65
C LEU A 160 2.66 -1.53 14.02
N LYS A 161 2.56 -0.49 14.85
CA LYS A 161 1.28 0.01 15.37
C LYS A 161 0.27 0.33 14.26
N GLY A 162 0.74 0.95 13.18
CA GLY A 162 -0.09 1.36 12.04
C GLY A 162 -0.62 0.19 11.20
N LEU A 163 -0.04 -1.00 11.36
CA LEU A 163 -0.55 -2.24 10.73
C LEU A 163 -1.50 -3.03 11.65
N SER A 164 -1.61 -2.62 12.92
CA SER A 164 -2.34 -3.37 13.95
C SER A 164 -3.64 -2.67 14.40
N THR A 165 -3.79 -1.39 14.07
CA THR A 165 -4.95 -0.57 14.43
C THR A 165 -6.14 -0.87 13.51
#